data_AF-A0A820I4V4-F1
#
_entry.id   AF-A0A820I4V4-F1
#
_cell.length_a   1.000
_cell.length_b   1.000
_cell.length_c   1.000
_cell.angle_alpha   90.00
_cell.angle_beta   90.00
_cell.angle_gamma   90.00
#
_symmetry.space_group_name_H-M   'P 1'
#
loop_
_entity.id
_entity.type
_entity.pdbx_description
1 polymer ?
#
loop_
_entity_poly.entity_id
_entity_poly.type
_entity_poly.pdbx_seq_one_letter_code
_entity_poly.pdbx_strand_id
1 'polypeptide(L)' 'DPCVPNPCQNNGRCRPNAAAGTYVCDCPANFIGQNCETNDPCATNPCLNGGQCILNGLGGFTCSCSNSFTGQRCEDRKLT' A
#
# COMPACT_ATOMS: atom_id res chain seq x y z
N ASP A 1 10.64 -14.04 -22.31
CA ASP A 1 9.92 -12.81 -21.92
C ASP A 1 9.69 -12.88 -20.41
N PRO A 2 10.17 -11.91 -19.60
CA PRO A 2 10.00 -11.93 -18.15
C PRO A 2 8.53 -11.81 -17.69
N CYS A 3 7.59 -11.51 -18.60
CA CYS A 3 6.16 -11.49 -18.33
C CYS A 3 5.43 -12.79 -18.69
N VAL A 4 6.13 -13.89 -19.01
CA VAL A 4 5.52 -15.17 -19.40
C VAL A 4 6.09 -16.34 -18.57
N PRO A 5 5.27 -16.98 -17.69
CA PRO A 5 3.89 -16.64 -17.34
C PRO A 5 3.80 -15.28 -16.63
N ASN A 6 2.62 -14.64 -16.61
CA ASN A 6 2.45 -13.32 -15.98
C ASN A 6 2.76 -13.41 -14.47
N PRO A 7 3.83 -12.75 -13.98
CA PRO A 7 4.21 -12.82 -12.58
C PRO A 7 3.35 -11.91 -11.68
N CYS A 8 2.61 -10.96 -12.26
CA CYS A 8 1.79 -10.02 -11.50
C CYS A 8 0.45 -10.66 -11.08
N GLN A 9 0.14 -10.56 -9.79
CA GLN A 9 -1.09 -11.05 -9.18
C GLN A 9 -2.19 -9.98 -9.22
N ASN A 10 -3.41 -10.36 -8.80
CA ASN A 10 -4.53 -9.44 -8.59
C ASN A 10 -4.81 -8.52 -9.80
N ASN A 11 -4.76 -9.08 -11.01
CA ASN A 11 -4.95 -8.35 -12.27
C ASN A 11 -3.91 -7.24 -12.54
N GLY A 12 -2.74 -7.31 -11.91
CA GLY A 12 -1.61 -6.44 -12.21
C GLY A 12 -1.10 -6.58 -13.65
N ARG A 13 -0.70 -5.46 -14.25
CA ARG A 13 -0.15 -5.43 -15.62
C ARG A 13 1.36 -5.60 -15.57
N CYS A 14 1.87 -6.67 -16.18
CA CYS A 14 3.32 -6.86 -16.33
C CYS A 14 3.89 -6.00 -17.46
N ARG A 15 5.00 -5.33 -17.19
CA ARG A 15 5.82 -4.62 -18.17
C ARG A 15 7.26 -5.15 -18.12
N PRO A 16 7.84 -5.60 -19.25
CA PRO A 16 9.25 -5.95 -19.31
C PRO A 16 10.14 -4.74 -19.00
N ASN A 17 11.15 -4.93 -18.16
CA ASN A 17 12.19 -3.94 -17.88
C ASN A 17 13.49 -4.40 -18.55
N ALA A 18 13.62 -4.10 -19.85
CA ALA A 18 14.74 -4.57 -20.67
C ALA A 18 16.10 -4.06 -20.18
N ALA A 19 16.17 -2.85 -19.60
CA ALA A 19 17.40 -2.26 -19.11
C ALA A 19 18.01 -3.05 -17.93
N ALA A 20 17.16 -3.64 -17.09
CA ALA A 20 17.58 -4.46 -15.95
C ALA A 20 17.52 -5.97 -16.23
N GLY A 21 16.98 -6.39 -17.38
CA GLY A 21 16.70 -7.80 -17.66
C GLY A 21 15.59 -8.38 -16.77
N THR A 22 14.69 -7.54 -16.24
CA THR A 22 13.63 -7.93 -15.29
C THR A 22 12.24 -7.53 -15.80
N TYR A 23 11.25 -7.47 -14.90
CA TYR A 23 9.90 -6.95 -15.14
C TYR A 23 9.50 -5.97 -14.03
N VAL A 24 8.44 -5.20 -14.27
CA VAL A 24 7.74 -4.36 -13.30
C VAL A 24 6.25 -4.65 -13.39
N CYS A 25 5.58 -4.74 -12.24
CA CYS A 25 4.12 -4.85 -12.18
C CYS A 25 3.49 -3.48 -11.91
N ASP A 26 2.56 -3.07 -12.77
CA ASP A 26 1.67 -1.95 -12.46
C ASP A 26 0.48 -2.49 -11.66
N CYS A 27 0.46 -2.19 -10.37
CA CYS A 27 -0.58 -2.68 -9.45
C CYS A 27 -1.87 -1.85 -9.54
N PRO A 28 -3.04 -2.49 -9.46
CA PRO A 28 -4.29 -1.76 -9.24
C PRO A 28 -4.26 -1.03 -7.88
N ALA A 29 -5.11 0.00 -7.73
CA ALA A 29 -5.10 0.91 -6.58
C ALA A 29 -5.21 0.26 -5.18
N ASN A 30 -5.70 -0.99 -5.10
CA ASN A 30 -5.91 -1.69 -3.83
C ASN A 30 -4.83 -2.73 -3.53
N PHE A 31 -3.76 -2.79 -4.33
CA PHE A 31 -2.70 -3.79 -4.19
C PHE A 31 -1.32 -3.16 -4.28
N ILE A 32 -0.39 -3.74 -3.52
CA ILE A 32 1.01 -3.36 -3.42
C ILE A 32 1.89 -4.62 -3.41
N GLY A 33 3.21 -4.41 -3.41
CA GLY A 33 4.22 -5.46 -3.49
C GLY A 33 4.84 -5.55 -4.87
N GLN A 34 5.91 -6.33 -4.99
CA GLN A 34 6.64 -6.47 -6.26
C GLN A 34 5.76 -7.09 -7.35
N ASN A 35 4.85 -7.97 -6.95
CA ASN A 35 3.98 -8.75 -7.79
C ASN A 35 2.51 -8.40 -7.55
N CYS A 36 2.21 -7.28 -6.87
CA CYS A 36 0.85 -6.89 -6.48
C CYS A 36 0.15 -7.94 -5.60
N GLU A 37 0.91 -8.69 -4.82
CA GLU A 37 0.48 -9.83 -4.02
C GLU A 37 -0.19 -9.43 -2.69
N THR A 38 0.01 -8.19 -2.24
CA THR A 38 -0.46 -7.70 -0.95
C THR A 38 -1.58 -6.68 -1.14
N ASN A 39 -2.66 -6.81 -0.37
CA ASN A 39 -3.70 -5.77 -0.32
C ASN A 39 -3.13 -4.50 0.30
N ASP A 40 -3.35 -3.35 -0.33
CA ASP A 40 -2.97 -2.05 0.23
C ASP A 40 -3.83 -1.76 1.48
N PRO A 41 -3.24 -1.76 2.70
CA PRO A 41 -3.99 -1.48 3.92
C PRO A 41 -4.49 -0.04 4.02
N CYS A 42 -3.92 0.90 3.25
CA CYS A 42 -4.34 2.28 3.17
C CYS A 42 -5.42 2.55 2.10
N ALA A 43 -5.76 1.58 1.25
CA ALA A 43 -6.73 1.77 0.15
C ALA A 43 -8.10 2.29 0.61
N THR A 44 -8.54 1.93 1.81
CA THR A 44 -9.81 2.39 2.40
C THR A 44 -9.65 3.49 3.43
N ASN A 45 -8.42 3.99 3.63
CA ASN A 45 -8.00 4.83 4.74
C ASN A 45 -8.51 4.34 6.12
N PRO A 46 -7.76 3.46 6.80
CA PRO A 46 -8.14 2.96 8.12
C PRO A 46 -8.05 4.01 9.23
N CYS A 47 -7.40 5.15 8.99
CA CYS A 47 -7.17 6.18 10.00
C CYS A 47 -8.43 7.05 10.20
N LEU A 48 -8.83 7.21 11.46
CA LEU A 48 -10.00 8.00 11.86
C LEU A 48 -9.63 9.46 12.09
N ASN A 49 -10.66 10.31 12.25
CA ASN A 49 -10.52 11.70 12.68
C ASN A 49 -9.53 12.54 11.86
N GLY A 50 -9.49 12.31 10.54
CA GLY A 50 -8.58 13.01 9.64
C GLY A 50 -7.12 12.56 9.71
N GLY A 51 -6.85 11.39 10.31
CA GLY A 51 -5.53 10.78 10.29
C GLY A 51 -5.09 10.40 8.88
N GLN A 52 -3.80 10.55 8.61
CA GLN A 52 -3.20 10.14 7.34
C GLN A 52 -2.64 8.73 7.45
N CYS A 53 -3.06 7.84 6.55
CA CYS A 53 -2.51 6.49 6.46
C CYS A 53 -1.15 6.52 5.77
N ILE A 54 -0.16 5.90 6.42
CA ILE A 54 1.21 5.78 5.93
C ILE A 54 1.52 4.29 5.83
N LEU A 55 1.84 3.82 4.62
CA LEU A 55 2.32 2.47 4.41
C LEU A 55 3.64 2.26 5.14
N ASN A 56 3.74 1.19 5.91
CA ASN A 56 5.04 0.67 6.34
C ASN A 56 5.45 -0.40 5.33
N GLY A 57 6.72 -0.42 4.91
CA GLY A 57 7.19 -1.23 3.78
C GLY A 57 7.07 -2.76 3.93
N LEU A 58 6.39 -3.25 4.96
CA LEU A 58 6.13 -4.67 5.26
C LEU A 58 4.67 -5.08 4.97
N GLY A 59 3.92 -4.27 4.22
CA GLY A 59 2.50 -4.52 3.94
C GLY A 59 1.56 -4.11 5.08
N GLY A 60 2.05 -3.38 6.06
CA GLY A 60 1.24 -2.77 7.13
C GLY A 60 1.07 -1.26 6.92
N PHE A 61 0.43 -0.63 7.89
CA PHE A 61 0.24 0.81 7.91
C PHE A 61 0.45 1.39 9.32
N THR A 62 0.68 2.69 9.36
CA THR A 62 0.67 3.52 10.56
C THR A 62 -0.20 4.74 10.30
N CYS A 63 -0.91 5.23 11.30
CA CYS A 63 -1.67 6.48 11.19
C CYS A 63 -0.89 7.66 11.75
N SER A 64 -0.74 8.72 10.96
CA SER A 64 -0.31 10.03 11.44
C SER A 64 -1.53 10.81 11.90
N CYS A 65 -1.63 11.02 13.22
CA CYS A 65 -2.79 11.68 13.83
C CYS A 65 -2.67 13.20 13.84
N SER A 66 -3.81 13.87 13.68
CA SER A 66 -3.91 15.31 13.94
C SER A 66 -3.65 15.63 15.41
N ASN A 67 -3.28 16.88 15.71
CA ASN A 67 -2.83 17.28 17.06
C ASN A 67 -3.80 16.89 18.19
N SER A 68 -5.11 16.90 17.94
CA SER A 68 -6.14 16.58 18.94
C SER A 68 -6.47 15.08 19.09
N PHE A 69 -5.85 14.17 18.33
CA PHE A 69 -6.16 12.74 18.33
C PHE A 69 -4.92 11.86 18.57
N THR A 70 -5.15 10.66 19.10
CA THR A 70 -4.16 9.62 19.42
C THR A 70 -4.78 8.22 19.24
N GLY A 71 -4.00 7.17 19.47
CA GLY A 71 -4.40 5.79 19.23
C GLY A 71 -3.82 5.24 17.92
N GLN A 72 -3.92 3.93 17.71
CA GLN A 72 -3.33 3.28 16.52
C GLN A 72 -3.97 3.78 15.22
N ARG A 73 -5.26 4.12 15.28
CA ARG A 73 -6.07 4.62 14.18
C ARG A 73 -6.54 6.05 14.41
N CYS A 74 -5.95 6.80 15.35
CA CYS A 74 -6.38 8.14 15.73
C CYS A 74 -7.82 8.20 16.28
N GLU A 75 -8.27 7.12 16.93
CA GLU A 75 -9.61 6.93 17.48
C GLU A 75 -9.87 7.75 18.75
N ASP A 76 -8.82 8.08 19.51
CA ASP A 76 -8.93 8.69 20.82
C ASP A 76 -8.68 10.19 20.76
N ARG A 77 -9.49 10.98 21.46
CA ARG A 77 -9.25 12.42 21.60
C ARG A 77 -8.21 12.66 22.70
N LYS A 78 -7.18 13.44 22.40
CA LYS A 78 -6.25 13.93 23.42
C LYS A 78 -7.00 14.90 24.32
N LEU A 79 -7.13 14.56 25.59
CA LEU A 79 -7.59 15.48 26.62
C LEU A 79 -6.40 16.39 26.95
N THR A 80 -6.29 17.49 26.21
CA THR A 80 -5.37 18.58 26.52
C THR A 80 -5.84 19.35 27.74
#